data_AF-A0A410Q0D9-F1
#
_entry.id   AF-A0A410Q0D9-F1
#
_cell.length_a   1.000
_cell.length_b   1.000
_cell.length_c   1.000
_cell.angle_alpha   90.00
_cell.angle_beta   90.00
_cell.angle_gamma   90.00
#
_symmetry.space_group_name_H-M   'P 1'
#
loop_
_entity.id
_entity.type
_entity.pdbx_description
1 polymer ?
#
loop_
_entity_poly.entity_id
_entity_poly.type
_entity_poly.pdbx_seq_one_letter_code
_entity_poly.pdbx_strand_id
1 'polypeptide(L)'
;MLPWPKRNTAQESVPFESIYDDGICDLGNHKFSATWAFDDTNYSNTEDSSKVVTFGHYCQFLNSFDETAQLQVSVLTKPLSRSRIRLDVTAPDSAVPDLKQCVSGYNDFMHCRFISDNTY
;
A
#
# COMPACT_ATOMS: atom_id res chain seq x y z
N MET A 1 17.88 20.50 -25.86
CA MET A 1 18.48 19.16 -25.74
C MET A 1 18.38 18.76 -24.28
N LEU A 2 17.76 17.61 -23.96
CA LEU A 2 17.64 17.17 -22.56
C LEU A 2 19.06 16.89 -22.01
N PRO A 3 19.36 17.25 -20.75
CA PRO A 3 20.72 17.17 -20.22
C PRO A 3 21.18 15.75 -19.87
N TRP A 4 20.39 14.71 -20.16
CA TRP A 4 20.75 13.31 -19.92
C TRP A 4 20.39 12.40 -21.11
N PRO A 5 21.19 11.34 -21.35
CA PRO A 5 20.90 10.34 -22.37
C PRO A 5 19.64 9.55 -22.03
N LYS A 6 18.89 9.15 -23.07
CA LYS A 6 17.65 8.38 -22.94
C LYS A 6 18.01 6.95 -22.53
N ARG A 7 17.61 6.55 -21.32
CA ARG A 7 17.86 5.22 -20.75
C ARG A 7 16.94 4.19 -21.43
N ASN A 8 17.49 3.09 -21.95
CA ASN A 8 16.81 2.15 -22.85
C ASN A 8 16.21 0.93 -22.14
N THR A 9 16.63 0.65 -20.90
CA THR A 9 16.07 -0.45 -20.10
C THR A 9 15.50 0.06 -18.77
N ALA A 10 14.53 -0.68 -18.22
CA ALA A 10 13.99 -0.38 -16.89
C ALA A 10 15.10 -0.41 -15.82
N GLN A 11 16.06 -1.33 -15.94
CA GLN A 11 17.23 -1.40 -15.04
C GLN A 11 18.15 -0.20 -15.19
N GLU A 12 18.42 0.26 -16.41
CA GLU A 12 19.16 1.51 -16.62
C GLU A 12 18.42 2.69 -16.03
N SER A 13 17.08 2.72 -16.08
CA SER A 13 16.26 3.80 -15.53
C SER A 13 16.27 3.89 -14.00
N VAL A 14 16.60 2.79 -13.32
CA VAL A 14 16.58 2.71 -11.86
C VAL A 14 18.02 2.77 -11.34
N PRO A 15 18.44 3.85 -10.67
CA PRO A 15 19.85 4.11 -10.37
C PRO A 15 20.36 3.36 -9.13
N PHE A 16 20.24 2.03 -9.08
CA PHE A 16 20.80 1.22 -7.98
C PHE A 16 22.21 0.74 -8.32
N GLU A 17 23.17 0.97 -7.43
CA GLU A 17 24.52 0.38 -7.50
C GLU A 17 24.55 -1.05 -6.93
N SER A 18 23.77 -1.32 -5.87
CA SER A 18 23.70 -2.63 -5.20
C SER A 18 22.38 -2.81 -4.44
N ILE A 19 21.96 -4.05 -4.23
CA ILE A 19 20.81 -4.40 -3.37
C ILE A 19 21.32 -5.42 -2.35
N TYR A 20 21.11 -5.15 -1.06
CA TYR A 20 21.50 -6.00 0.05
C TYR A 20 20.43 -7.08 0.33
N ASP A 21 20.80 -8.14 1.04
CA ASP A 21 19.90 -9.27 1.36
C ASP A 21 18.67 -8.86 2.19
N ASP A 22 18.75 -7.73 2.89
CA ASP A 22 17.65 -7.14 3.66
C ASP A 22 16.70 -6.25 2.81
N GLY A 23 16.98 -6.10 1.52
CA GLY A 23 16.19 -5.30 0.58
C GLY A 23 16.56 -3.82 0.53
N ILE A 24 17.58 -3.37 1.27
CA ILE A 24 18.10 -2.00 1.14
C ILE A 24 18.84 -1.89 -0.19
N CYS A 25 18.55 -0.82 -0.93
CA CYS A 25 19.19 -0.50 -2.20
C CYS A 25 20.19 0.65 -2.00
N ASP A 26 21.43 0.45 -2.43
CA ASP A 26 22.46 1.49 -2.51
C ASP A 26 22.31 2.24 -3.83
N LEU A 27 22.20 3.57 -3.77
CA LEU A 27 22.08 4.48 -4.91
C LEU A 27 23.42 5.16 -5.26
N GLY A 28 24.49 4.83 -4.54
CA GLY A 28 25.78 5.51 -4.60
C GLY A 28 25.79 6.85 -3.85
N ASN A 29 26.98 7.41 -3.65
CA ASN A 29 27.17 8.70 -2.95
C ASN A 29 26.51 8.76 -1.56
N HIS A 30 26.58 7.67 -0.79
CA HIS A 30 25.97 7.56 0.55
C HIS A 30 24.44 7.74 0.55
N LYS A 31 23.76 7.42 -0.55
CA LYS A 31 22.31 7.45 -0.66
C LYS A 31 21.77 6.04 -0.65
N PHE A 32 20.76 5.81 0.18
CA PHE A 32 20.13 4.52 0.33
C PHE A 32 18.62 4.66 0.12
N SER A 33 17.99 3.62 -0.41
CA SER A 33 16.55 3.54 -0.56
C SER A 33 16.07 2.19 -0.07
N ALA A 34 14.98 2.19 0.68
CA ALA A 34 14.30 0.98 1.09
C ALA A 34 12.79 1.19 0.92
N THR A 35 12.09 0.15 0.49
CA THR A 35 10.65 0.16 0.29
C THR A 35 10.07 -1.12 0.84
N TRP A 36 9.11 -0.98 1.75
CA TRP A 36 8.39 -2.10 2.36
C TRP A 36 6.91 -2.01 2.04
N ALA A 37 6.27 -3.17 1.87
CA ALA A 37 4.84 -3.30 1.73
C ALA A 37 4.27 -4.01 2.97
N PHE A 38 3.18 -3.46 3.52
CA PHE A 38 2.45 -4.02 4.66
C PHE A 38 1.00 -4.25 4.22
N ASP A 39 0.48 -5.47 4.38
CA ASP A 39 -0.87 -5.82 3.91
C ASP A 39 -1.97 -5.66 4.97
N ASP A 40 -1.66 -5.72 6.27
CA ASP A 40 -2.67 -5.84 7.32
C ASP A 40 -2.36 -5.05 8.60
N THR A 41 -2.20 -3.73 8.46
CA THR A 41 -2.20 -2.83 9.62
C THR A 41 -3.41 -1.90 9.49
N ASN A 42 -4.58 -2.39 9.89
CA ASN A 42 -5.77 -1.53 9.97
C ASN A 42 -5.64 -0.58 11.17
N TYR A 43 -4.87 0.49 10.99
CA TYR A 43 -4.61 1.48 12.04
C TYR A 43 -5.90 2.03 12.65
N SER A 44 -6.97 2.19 11.86
CA SER A 44 -8.26 2.70 12.33
C SER A 44 -8.98 1.75 13.30
N ASN A 45 -8.90 0.43 13.06
CA ASN A 45 -9.56 -0.59 13.90
C ASN A 45 -8.68 -1.12 15.03
N THR A 46 -7.41 -0.71 15.09
CA THR A 46 -6.48 -1.05 16.17
C THR A 46 -6.84 -0.35 17.48
N GLU A 47 -6.58 -0.99 18.61
CA GLU A 47 -6.73 -0.40 19.94
C GLU A 47 -5.84 0.85 20.12
N ASP A 48 -6.32 1.83 20.89
CA ASP A 48 -5.60 3.09 21.08
C ASP A 48 -4.21 2.90 21.73
N SER A 49 -4.07 1.89 22.59
CA SER A 49 -2.78 1.48 23.17
C SER A 49 -1.76 1.11 22.10
N SER A 50 -2.14 0.26 21.15
CA SER A 50 -1.30 -0.18 20.04
C SER A 50 -0.99 0.94 19.04
N LYS A 51 -1.92 1.90 18.85
CA LYS A 51 -1.65 3.12 18.06
C LYS A 51 -0.54 3.96 18.69
N VAL A 52 -0.59 4.16 20.00
CA VAL A 52 0.43 4.92 20.76
C VAL A 52 1.79 4.23 20.66
N VAL A 53 1.85 2.91 20.79
CA VAL A 53 3.10 2.13 20.62
C VAL A 53 3.66 2.31 19.21
N THR A 54 2.82 2.18 18.18
CA THR A 54 3.22 2.36 16.77
C THR A 54 3.79 3.76 16.53
N PHE A 55 3.11 4.78 17.05
CA PHE A 55 3.59 6.16 16.97
C PHE A 55 4.93 6.35 17.71
N GLY A 56 5.10 5.74 18.88
CA GLY A 56 6.35 5.77 19.63
C GLY A 56 7.52 5.17 18.83
N HIS A 57 7.34 4.02 18.20
CA HIS A 57 8.35 3.43 17.32
C HIS A 57 8.71 4.32 16.14
N TYR A 58 7.72 4.99 15.53
CA TYR A 58 7.98 5.93 14.45
C TYR A 58 8.80 7.14 14.90
N CYS A 59 8.49 7.72 16.07
CA CYS A 59 9.29 8.80 16.65
C CYS A 59 10.72 8.34 16.96
N GLN A 60 10.90 7.14 17.52
CA GLN A 60 12.22 6.59 17.81
C GLN A 60 13.03 6.40 16.52
N PHE A 61 12.40 5.91 15.45
CA PHE A 61 13.02 5.80 14.13
C PHE A 61 13.50 7.17 13.60
N LEU A 62 12.64 8.19 13.62
CA LEU A 62 13.02 9.53 13.17
C LEU A 62 14.17 10.12 14.00
N ASN A 63 14.18 9.87 15.31
CA ASN A 63 15.23 10.34 16.21
C ASN A 63 16.52 9.49 16.18
N SER A 64 16.54 8.39 15.41
CA SER A 64 17.76 7.58 15.25
C SER A 64 18.76 8.22 14.29
N PHE A 65 18.31 9.18 13.47
CA PHE A 65 19.13 9.91 12.52
C PHE A 65 19.76 11.14 13.18
N ASP A 66 21.01 11.42 12.83
CA ASP A 66 21.70 12.64 13.26
C ASP A 66 21.27 13.86 12.40
N GLU A 67 21.71 15.05 12.81
CA GLU A 67 21.41 16.32 12.12
C GLU A 67 21.98 16.41 10.69
N THR A 68 22.88 15.50 10.30
CA THR A 68 23.56 15.49 9.00
C THR A 68 22.85 14.59 7.98
N ALA A 69 21.98 13.69 8.45
CA ALA A 69 21.23 12.78 7.59
C ALA A 69 20.11 13.50 6.84
N GLN A 70 20.03 13.27 5.52
CA GLN A 70 18.92 13.72 4.69
C GLN A 70 17.94 12.56 4.49
N LEU A 71 16.76 12.66 5.11
CA LEU A 71 15.74 11.62 5.07
C LEU A 71 14.52 12.06 4.26
N GLN A 72 14.06 11.20 3.37
CA GLN A 72 12.76 11.33 2.71
C GLN A 72 11.91 10.10 3.02
N VAL A 73 10.83 10.28 3.77
CA VAL A 73 9.86 9.23 4.07
C VAL A 73 8.60 9.47 3.23
N SER A 74 8.15 8.43 2.53
CA SER A 74 6.89 8.45 1.77
C SER A 74 6.02 7.29 2.22
N VAL A 75 4.91 7.60 2.90
CA VAL A 75 3.93 6.60 3.33
C VAL A 75 2.78 6.60 2.34
N LEU A 76 2.65 5.53 1.58
CA LEU A 76 1.56 5.32 0.65
C LEU A 76 0.46 4.50 1.31
N THR A 77 -0.47 5.19 1.96
CA THR A 77 -1.69 4.55 2.44
C THR A 77 -2.61 4.33 1.25
N LYS A 78 -2.77 3.08 0.82
CA LYS A 78 -3.87 2.73 -0.08
C LYS A 78 -5.12 2.68 0.78
N PRO A 79 -6.08 3.61 0.65
CA PRO A 79 -7.41 3.30 1.17
C PRO A 79 -7.80 1.99 0.50
N LEU A 80 -8.39 1.07 1.26
CA LEU A 80 -9.18 -0.01 0.68
C LEU A 80 -10.28 0.68 -0.11
N SER A 81 -9.99 1.03 -1.35
CA SER A 81 -10.95 1.62 -2.24
C SER A 81 -12.02 0.56 -2.35
N ARG A 82 -13.19 0.89 -1.82
CA ARG A 82 -14.33 -0.01 -1.73
C ARG A 82 -14.72 -0.56 -3.12
N SER A 83 -14.21 0.05 -4.21
CA SER A 83 -14.33 -0.38 -5.60
C SER A 83 -13.30 -1.41 -6.08
N ARG A 84 -12.21 -1.69 -5.34
CA ARG A 84 -11.16 -2.67 -5.72
C ARG A 84 -11.26 -4.00 -4.98
N ILE A 85 -12.07 -4.09 -3.94
CA ILE A 85 -12.40 -5.40 -3.38
C ILE A 85 -13.39 -6.02 -4.37
N ARG A 86 -13.03 -7.14 -5.00
CA ARG A 86 -14.00 -7.96 -5.76
C ARG A 86 -14.96 -8.58 -4.73
N LEU A 87 -15.89 -7.76 -4.25
CA LEU A 87 -16.96 -8.17 -3.33
C LEU A 87 -17.98 -9.05 -4.04
N ASP A 88 -18.05 -8.94 -5.36
CA ASP A 88 -18.98 -9.69 -6.19
C ASP A 88 -18.62 -11.17 -6.23
N VAL A 89 -19.55 -11.98 -5.71
CA VAL A 89 -19.56 -13.42 -5.95
C VAL A 89 -20.26 -13.66 -7.29
N THR A 90 -19.71 -14.54 -8.13
CA THR A 90 -20.30 -14.90 -9.42
C THR A 90 -21.03 -16.23 -9.32
N ALA A 91 -22.29 -16.27 -9.74
CA ALA A 91 -23.03 -17.52 -9.89
C ALA A 91 -22.59 -18.24 -11.18
N PRO A 92 -22.49 -19.59 -11.19
CA PRO A 92 -22.25 -20.35 -12.41
C PRO A 92 -23.35 -20.12 -13.47
N ASP A 93 -23.01 -20.17 -14.75
CA ASP A 93 -23.98 -19.97 -15.84
C ASP A 93 -25.12 -20.99 -15.82
N SER A 94 -24.83 -22.22 -15.37
CA SER A 94 -25.78 -23.32 -15.20
C SER A 94 -26.65 -23.23 -13.94
N ALA A 95 -26.49 -22.20 -13.11
CA ALA A 95 -27.21 -22.06 -11.85
C ALA A 95 -28.72 -21.83 -12.05
N VAL A 96 -29.50 -22.35 -11.10
CA VAL A 96 -30.94 -22.10 -11.03
C VAL A 96 -31.24 -20.60 -10.86
N PRO A 97 -32.36 -20.08 -11.42
CA PRO A 97 -32.71 -18.66 -11.38
C PRO A 97 -32.71 -18.07 -9.96
N ASP A 98 -33.21 -18.83 -8.99
CA ASP A 98 -33.30 -18.40 -7.58
C ASP A 98 -31.90 -18.16 -6.98
N LEU A 99 -30.91 -18.99 -7.32
CA LEU A 99 -29.54 -18.82 -6.86
C LEU A 99 -28.92 -17.56 -7.46
N LYS A 100 -29.18 -17.28 -8.74
CA LYS A 100 -28.71 -16.05 -9.40
C LYS A 100 -29.31 -14.81 -8.74
N GLN A 101 -30.58 -14.88 -8.35
CA GLN A 101 -31.25 -13.81 -7.60
C GLN A 101 -30.65 -13.62 -6.20
N CYS A 102 -30.38 -14.71 -5.47
CA CYS A 102 -29.72 -14.63 -4.16
C CYS A 102 -28.31 -14.01 -4.25
N VAL A 103 -27.52 -14.42 -5.25
CA VAL A 103 -26.17 -13.88 -5.47
C VAL A 103 -26.23 -12.39 -5.85
N SER A 104 -27.17 -11.99 -6.70
CA SER A 104 -27.40 -10.57 -7.01
C SER A 104 -27.72 -9.76 -5.76
N GLY A 105 -28.69 -10.21 -4.95
CA GLY A 105 -29.08 -9.51 -3.73
C GLY A 105 -27.97 -9.45 -2.68
N TYR A 106 -27.14 -10.49 -2.58
CA TYR A 106 -25.94 -10.48 -1.73
C TYR A 106 -24.92 -9.43 -2.22
N ASN A 107 -24.62 -9.42 -3.52
CA ASN A 107 -23.69 -8.45 -4.10
C ASN A 107 -24.20 -7.01 -3.87
N ASP A 108 -25.49 -6.75 -4.11
CA ASP A 108 -26.12 -5.44 -3.87
C ASP A 108 -25.99 -5.01 -2.39
N PHE A 109 -26.25 -5.92 -1.46
CA PHE A 109 -26.08 -5.67 -0.02
C PHE A 109 -24.63 -5.33 0.34
N MET A 110 -23.67 -6.08 -0.21
CA MET A 110 -22.24 -5.85 0.02
C MET A 110 -21.80 -4.51 -0.56
N HIS A 111 -22.30 -4.13 -1.74
CA HIS A 111 -22.06 -2.81 -2.33
C HIS A 111 -22.63 -1.69 -1.47
N CYS A 112 -23.84 -1.79 -0.94
CA CYS A 112 -24.36 -0.79 -0.01
C CYS A 112 -23.50 -0.72 1.27
N ARG A 113 -23.29 -1.85 1.94
CA ARG A 113 -22.55 -1.94 3.21
C ARG A 113 -21.15 -1.33 3.13
N PHE A 114 -20.46 -1.57 2.02
CA PHE A 114 -19.07 -1.18 1.88
C PHE A 114 -18.88 0.04 0.99
N ILE A 115 -19.77 0.44 0.09
CA ILE A 115 -19.52 1.57 -0.82
C ILE A 115 -20.31 2.82 -0.39
N SER A 116 -21.49 2.72 0.25
CA SER A 116 -22.40 3.86 0.40
C SER A 116 -22.16 4.82 1.56
N ASP A 117 -21.30 4.51 2.54
CA ASP A 117 -20.98 5.50 3.58
C ASP A 117 -19.91 6.46 3.10
N ASN A 118 -20.37 7.53 2.45
CA ASN A 118 -19.63 8.73 2.11
C ASN A 118 -20.10 9.83 3.07
N THR A 119 -19.50 9.90 4.25
CA THR A 119 -19.63 11.05 5.15
C THR A 119 -18.24 11.47 5.55
N TYR A 120 -17.86 12.62 5.00
CA TYR A 120 -16.72 13.45 5.41
C TYR A 120 -16.81 13.81 6.88
#